data_AF-A0A5K0VD16-F1
#
_entry.id   AF-A0A5K0VD16-F1
#
_cell.length_a   1.000
_cell.length_b   1.000
_cell.length_c   1.000
_cell.angle_alpha   90.00
_cell.angle_beta   90.00
_cell.angle_gamma   90.00
#
_symmetry.space_group_name_H-M   'P 1'
#
loop_
_entity.id
_entity.type
_entity.pdbx_description
1 polymer ?
#
loop_
_entity_poly.entity_id
_entity_poly.type
_entity_poly.pdbx_seq_one_letter_code
_entity_poly.pdbx_strand_id
1 'polypeptide(L)'
;AGGIKLREDIHNAHGYQFLVQFALILSSSLKVNLVDSKSASMNSNNSGGSHASGMIEQTFSASPLQSQILPSLSWLLDLMVNLAQTGPVEITSVGDIAPKSSNSKIPGHQRQFSLEKIKDRRERGSNQVKDLEAVQMLQDIFLKAEDVYLQAEVLDRMLKIFSSHVDNYKICQQLRVIPLFVLNMAEFPALLQEKILKILEYAVTVVNYVPEQELLSLCCLLQQPIETELKHSILSFFVKLLSFDQQYKNVLREVGLLELLLDDIKQHKYLCGVEHQNANFSVEQSVPFSRSLTIRKDDSDAILSSPRIGGPASGKFRVFEDEGTITVAWDCLIALLKKSEANQSTFRMSSGVTLILPFLTSDTQRSGVLRLLSCLIMEDVQQ
;
A
#
# COMPACT_ATOMS: atom_id res chain seq x y z
N ALA A 1 -2.09 46.36 -3.80
CA ALA A 1 -1.52 45.28 -4.64
C ALA A 1 -1.92 43.97 -3.99
N GLY A 2 -2.66 43.11 -4.70
CA GLY A 2 -2.97 41.76 -4.20
C GLY A 2 -1.65 41.00 -4.04
N GLY A 3 -1.41 40.41 -2.87
CA GLY A 3 -0.22 39.60 -2.64
C GLY A 3 -0.21 38.39 -3.57
N ILE A 4 0.98 37.95 -3.98
CA ILE A 4 1.17 36.72 -4.76
C ILE A 4 0.65 35.55 -3.93
N LYS A 5 -0.31 34.82 -4.47
CA LYS A 5 -0.94 33.67 -3.83
C LYS A 5 -0.50 32.42 -4.59
N LEU A 6 0.77 32.04 -4.40
CA LEU A 6 1.45 31.06 -5.24
C LEU A 6 0.64 29.76 -5.43
N ARG A 7 0.02 29.25 -4.36
CA ARG A 7 -0.80 28.04 -4.41
C ARG A 7 -2.01 28.25 -5.33
N GLU A 8 -2.79 29.28 -5.07
CA GLU A 8 -3.98 29.61 -5.85
C GLU A 8 -3.62 29.96 -7.30
N ASP A 9 -2.50 30.65 -7.53
CA ASP A 9 -2.01 31.00 -8.86
C ASP A 9 -1.61 29.75 -9.67
N ILE A 10 -0.92 28.78 -9.04
CA ILE A 10 -0.60 27.48 -9.66
C ILE A 10 -1.88 26.71 -9.97
N HIS A 11 -2.81 26.64 -9.02
CA HIS A 11 -4.08 25.93 -9.19
C HIS A 11 -4.89 26.53 -10.35
N ASN A 12 -5.11 27.85 -10.35
CA ASN A 12 -5.88 28.55 -11.37
C ASN A 12 -5.26 28.46 -12.77
N ALA A 13 -3.94 28.28 -12.85
CA ALA A 13 -3.22 28.14 -14.12
C ALA A 13 -3.12 26.68 -14.60
N HIS A 14 -3.78 25.72 -13.93
CA HIS A 14 -3.58 24.28 -14.15
C HIS A 14 -2.10 23.85 -14.05
N GLY A 15 -1.30 24.58 -13.25
CA GLY A 15 0.14 24.42 -13.14
C GLY A 15 0.56 23.02 -12.69
N TYR A 16 -0.27 22.35 -11.88
CA TYR A 16 0.00 20.99 -11.44
C TYR A 16 0.04 19.98 -12.60
N GLN A 17 -0.82 20.11 -13.60
CA GLN A 17 -0.77 19.24 -14.79
C GLN A 17 0.52 19.44 -15.58
N PHE A 18 0.98 20.68 -15.73
CA PHE A 18 2.25 20.98 -16.39
C PHE A 18 3.45 20.39 -15.63
N LEU A 19 3.44 20.45 -14.31
CA LEU A 19 4.49 19.88 -13.47
C LEU A 19 4.55 18.35 -13.57
N VAL A 20 3.39 17.68 -13.64
CA VAL A 20 3.32 16.23 -13.95
C VAL A 20 3.96 15.94 -15.30
N GLN A 21 3.53 16.63 -16.37
CA GLN A 21 4.07 16.42 -17.72
C GLN A 21 5.57 16.71 -17.78
N PHE A 22 6.03 17.75 -17.10
CA PHE A 22 7.43 18.11 -17.06
C PHE A 22 8.28 17.02 -16.38
N ALA A 23 7.81 16.43 -15.27
CA ALA A 23 8.48 15.31 -14.61
C ALA A 23 8.58 14.08 -15.54
N LEU A 24 7.51 13.74 -16.24
CA LEU A 24 7.46 12.62 -17.19
C LEU A 24 8.41 12.83 -18.37
N ILE A 25 8.43 14.03 -18.96
CA ILE A 25 9.34 14.39 -20.05
C ILE A 25 10.80 14.32 -19.59
N LEU A 26 11.13 14.89 -18.42
CA LEU A 26 12.48 14.85 -17.88
C LEU A 26 12.99 13.41 -17.68
N SER A 27 12.16 12.51 -17.15
CA SER A 27 12.53 11.09 -17.01
C SER A 27 12.76 10.42 -18.37
N SER A 28 11.90 10.68 -19.37
CA SER A 28 12.03 10.11 -20.71
C SER A 28 13.29 10.59 -21.46
N SER A 29 13.68 11.86 -21.26
CA SER A 29 14.88 12.45 -21.89
C SER A 29 16.19 11.79 -21.44
N LEU A 30 16.18 11.16 -20.27
CA LEU A 30 17.31 10.41 -19.72
C LEU A 30 17.54 9.10 -20.51
N LYS A 31 16.45 8.47 -20.98
CA LYS A 31 16.51 7.23 -21.76
C LYS A 31 17.15 7.47 -23.13
N VAL A 32 16.86 8.61 -23.76
CA VAL A 32 17.42 8.97 -25.10
C VAL A 32 18.94 9.18 -25.03
N ASN A 33 19.42 9.97 -24.08
CA ASN A 33 20.86 10.27 -23.95
C ASN A 33 21.72 9.04 -23.60
N LEU A 34 21.16 8.06 -22.87
CA LEU A 34 21.88 6.83 -22.50
C LEU A 34 22.01 5.86 -23.69
N VAL A 35 21.02 5.84 -24.60
CA VAL A 35 21.07 5.01 -25.82
C VAL A 35 22.11 5.57 -26.80
N ASP A 36 22.20 6.89 -26.94
CA ASP A 36 23.21 7.55 -27.78
C ASP A 36 24.65 7.40 -27.23
N SER A 37 24.79 7.32 -25.90
CA SER A 37 26.09 7.08 -25.27
C SER A 37 26.58 5.63 -25.43
N LYS A 38 25.65 4.65 -25.50
CA LYS A 38 26.00 3.25 -25.77
C LYS A 38 26.33 2.98 -27.24
N SER A 39 25.69 3.68 -28.18
CA SER A 39 26.02 3.58 -29.61
C SER A 39 27.37 4.22 -29.96
N ALA A 40 27.80 5.25 -29.21
CA ALA A 40 29.12 5.87 -29.35
C ALA A 40 30.29 4.99 -28.83
N SER A 41 30.01 3.99 -27.98
CA SER A 41 31.05 3.14 -27.36
C SER A 41 31.50 1.93 -28.19
N MET A 42 30.90 1.67 -29.37
CA MET A 42 31.30 0.53 -30.21
C MET A 42 32.29 0.86 -31.34
N ASN A 43 32.84 2.07 -31.39
CA ASN A 43 33.81 2.48 -32.42
C ASN A 43 35.14 2.98 -31.83
N SER A 44 35.83 2.15 -31.04
CA SER A 44 37.26 2.34 -30.80
C SER A 44 37.96 1.03 -30.45
N ASN A 45 38.48 0.35 -31.48
CA ASN A 45 39.90 -0.01 -31.60
C ASN A 45 40.09 -1.26 -32.46
N ASN A 46 40.69 -1.05 -33.62
CA ASN A 46 41.42 -2.09 -34.34
C ASN A 46 42.91 -1.71 -34.28
N SER A 47 43.73 -2.51 -33.60
CA SER A 47 45.10 -2.84 -34.02
C SER A 47 45.85 -3.70 -33.00
N GLY A 48 46.20 -4.92 -33.44
CA GLY A 48 47.54 -5.49 -33.29
C GLY A 48 47.89 -6.24 -32.00
N GLY A 49 48.26 -7.51 -32.15
CA GLY A 49 49.26 -8.15 -31.29
C GLY A 49 48.86 -9.46 -30.63
N SER A 50 49.58 -10.51 -30.98
CA SER A 50 49.35 -11.92 -30.63
C SER A 50 49.83 -12.33 -29.22
N HIS A 51 49.28 -13.48 -28.80
CA HIS A 51 49.81 -14.50 -27.88
C HIS A 51 49.69 -14.35 -26.34
N ALA A 52 49.16 -15.45 -25.78
CA ALA A 52 49.57 -16.18 -24.57
C ALA A 52 48.60 -16.18 -23.36
N SER A 53 48.19 -17.42 -23.07
CA SER A 53 47.56 -18.03 -21.89
C SER A 53 47.78 -17.35 -20.53
N GLY A 54 46.73 -17.33 -19.70
CA GLY A 54 46.80 -17.03 -18.27
C GLY A 54 45.45 -17.11 -17.58
N MET A 55 45.24 -18.18 -16.82
CA MET A 55 44.09 -18.44 -15.92
C MET A 55 44.13 -17.41 -14.77
N ILE A 56 43.09 -16.58 -14.58
CA ILE A 56 42.90 -15.77 -13.37
C ILE A 56 41.42 -15.77 -12.97
N GLU A 57 41.17 -16.15 -11.73
CA GLU A 57 39.91 -16.14 -10.99
C GLU A 57 39.22 -14.77 -11.03
N GLN A 58 37.96 -14.72 -11.45
CA GLN A 58 37.11 -13.53 -11.29
C GLN A 58 36.27 -13.67 -10.02
N THR A 59 36.76 -13.00 -8.98
CA THR A 59 36.02 -12.56 -7.83
C THR A 59 34.81 -11.72 -8.28
N PHE A 60 33.60 -12.17 -7.93
CA PHE A 60 32.38 -11.36 -8.01
C PHE A 60 32.50 -10.19 -7.03
N SER A 61 33.04 -9.07 -7.51
CA SER A 61 32.92 -7.77 -6.85
C SER A 61 31.74 -7.03 -7.46
N ALA A 62 30.65 -6.98 -6.70
CA ALA A 62 29.53 -6.12 -6.97
C ALA A 62 29.99 -4.65 -7.02
N SER A 63 29.57 -3.91 -8.05
CA SER A 63 29.47 -2.45 -7.99
C SER A 63 28.35 -1.93 -8.90
N PRO A 64 27.66 -0.85 -8.50
CA PRO A 64 26.24 -0.67 -8.70
C PRO A 64 25.95 0.30 -9.84
N LEU A 65 25.31 -0.19 -10.91
CA LEU A 65 24.62 0.66 -11.87
C LEU A 65 23.28 1.10 -11.27
N GLN A 66 23.34 1.96 -10.24
CA GLN A 66 22.19 2.78 -9.87
C GLN A 66 21.99 3.76 -11.01
N SER A 67 20.95 3.58 -11.82
CA SER A 67 20.45 4.59 -12.74
C SER A 67 20.03 5.81 -11.93
N GLN A 68 20.94 6.78 -11.84
CA GLN A 68 20.75 8.00 -11.08
C GLN A 68 19.68 8.86 -11.78
N ILE A 69 18.61 9.18 -11.04
CA ILE A 69 17.66 10.21 -11.45
C ILE A 69 18.40 11.53 -11.65
N LEU A 70 18.04 12.29 -12.68
CA LEU A 70 18.63 13.58 -12.96
C LEU A 70 18.48 14.51 -11.73
N PRO A 71 19.53 15.25 -11.31
CA PRO A 71 19.43 16.14 -10.15
C PRO A 71 18.29 17.15 -10.26
N SER A 72 17.97 17.61 -11.47
CA SER A 72 16.83 18.51 -11.73
C SER A 72 15.48 17.83 -11.51
N LEU A 73 15.34 16.54 -11.82
CA LEU A 73 14.12 15.78 -11.56
C LEU A 73 13.96 15.51 -10.06
N SER A 74 15.03 15.17 -9.36
CA SER A 74 15.00 15.03 -7.90
C SER A 74 14.60 16.35 -7.23
N TRP A 75 15.18 17.47 -7.67
CA TRP A 75 14.81 18.81 -7.20
C TRP A 75 13.35 19.15 -7.48
N LEU A 76 12.84 18.81 -8.67
CA LEU A 76 11.43 18.99 -9.01
C LEU A 76 10.52 18.21 -8.05
N LEU A 77 10.83 16.95 -7.76
CA LEU A 77 10.06 16.14 -6.80
C LEU A 77 10.10 16.73 -5.39
N ASP A 78 11.25 17.25 -4.95
CA ASP A 78 11.36 17.95 -3.67
C ASP A 78 10.55 19.26 -3.65
N LEU A 79 10.50 20.00 -4.76
CA LEU A 79 9.62 21.16 -4.91
C LEU A 79 8.14 20.75 -4.75
N MET A 80 7.72 19.62 -5.34
CA MET A 80 6.35 19.11 -5.21
C MET A 80 6.00 18.75 -3.76
N VAL A 81 6.94 18.18 -3.01
CA VAL A 81 6.78 17.95 -1.56
C VAL A 81 6.54 19.27 -0.82
N ASN A 82 7.30 20.31 -1.14
CA ASN A 82 7.11 21.64 -0.54
C ASN A 82 5.76 22.27 -0.93
N LEU A 83 5.31 22.09 -2.17
CA LEU A 83 4.00 22.56 -2.63
C LEU A 83 2.86 21.91 -1.83
N ALA A 84 2.94 20.61 -1.57
CA ALA A 84 1.95 19.90 -0.74
C ALA A 84 1.84 20.45 0.70
N GLN A 85 2.91 21.06 1.22
CA GLN A 85 2.99 21.63 2.57
C GLN A 85 2.78 23.15 2.60
N THR A 86 2.61 23.77 1.42
CA THR A 86 2.44 25.22 1.29
C THR A 86 0.96 25.58 1.27
N GLY A 87 0.57 26.57 2.08
CA GLY A 87 -0.81 27.05 2.15
C GLY A 87 -1.16 27.66 3.51
N PRO A 88 -2.30 28.36 3.61
CA PRO A 88 -2.87 28.72 4.89
C PRO A 88 -3.23 27.44 5.66
N VAL A 89 -3.04 27.44 6.98
CA VAL A 89 -3.53 26.33 7.83
C VAL A 89 -5.06 26.43 7.83
N GLU A 90 -5.73 25.58 7.07
CA GLU A 90 -7.15 25.35 7.26
C GLU A 90 -7.30 24.61 8.59
N ILE A 91 -7.75 25.34 9.62
CA ILE A 91 -8.10 24.75 10.91
C ILE A 91 -9.34 23.88 10.65
N THR A 92 -9.13 22.65 10.21
CA THR A 92 -10.16 21.62 10.19
C THR A 92 -10.39 21.22 11.64
N SER A 93 -11.35 21.90 12.28
CA SER A 93 -11.79 21.59 13.64
C SER A 93 -12.49 20.23 13.66
N VAL A 94 -11.72 19.16 13.83
CA VAL A 94 -12.27 17.88 14.28
C VAL A 94 -12.26 17.91 15.81
N GLY A 95 -13.42 18.27 16.36
CA GLY A 95 -13.88 17.88 17.69
C GLY A 95 -12.97 18.17 18.88
N ASP A 96 -13.00 19.40 19.39
CA ASP A 96 -12.84 19.64 20.82
C ASP A 96 -13.83 20.71 21.28
N ILE A 97 -14.90 20.26 21.95
CA ILE A 97 -15.87 21.12 22.63
C ILE A 97 -15.18 21.62 23.90
N ALA A 98 -14.62 22.83 23.87
CA ALA A 98 -14.24 23.53 25.09
C ALA A 98 -15.50 24.11 25.78
N PRO A 99 -15.66 23.94 27.11
CA PRO A 99 -16.89 24.29 27.79
C PRO A 99 -16.98 25.81 27.99
N LYS A 100 -18.15 26.37 27.63
CA LYS A 100 -18.55 27.72 27.98
C LYS A 100 -18.66 27.82 29.50
N SER A 101 -17.80 28.61 30.14
CA SER A 101 -18.02 29.08 31.51
C SER A 101 -18.33 30.58 31.50
N SER A 102 -19.52 30.88 32.01
CA SER A 102 -20.01 32.20 32.38
C SER A 102 -19.33 32.68 33.66
N ASN A 103 -18.77 33.89 33.70
CA ASN A 103 -19.27 34.98 34.54
C ASN A 103 -18.39 36.24 34.61
N SER A 104 -19.12 37.36 34.74
CA SER A 104 -18.81 38.58 35.49
C SER A 104 -17.86 39.64 34.92
N LYS A 105 -18.41 40.86 34.89
CA LYS A 105 -17.80 42.15 34.56
C LYS A 105 -16.86 42.61 35.68
N ILE A 106 -15.65 43.07 35.33
CA ILE A 106 -14.87 44.06 36.08
C ILE A 106 -14.16 44.98 35.06
N PRO A 107 -14.23 46.31 35.18
CA PRO A 107 -13.50 47.22 34.30
C PRO A 107 -12.14 47.61 34.92
N GLY A 108 -11.06 47.49 34.15
CA GLY A 108 -9.72 47.91 34.58
C GLY A 108 -8.71 47.87 33.46
N HIS A 109 -8.15 49.02 33.12
CA HIS A 109 -7.10 49.23 32.13
C HIS A 109 -5.90 48.27 32.32
N GLN A 110 -5.45 47.62 31.24
CA GLN A 110 -4.07 47.67 30.75
C GLN A 110 -3.80 46.64 29.64
N ARG A 111 -3.13 47.13 28.59
CA ARG A 111 -2.31 46.42 27.59
C ARG A 111 -3.04 45.50 26.59
N GLN A 112 -3.23 46.05 25.39
CA GLN A 112 -3.20 45.29 24.14
C GLN A 112 -1.82 44.63 24.00
N PHE A 113 -1.62 43.48 24.64
CA PHE A 113 -0.51 42.59 24.32
C PHE A 113 -0.96 41.65 23.20
N SER A 114 -0.20 41.70 22.11
CA SER A 114 -0.39 41.03 20.83
C SER A 114 -0.87 39.58 20.92
N LEU A 115 -2.15 39.35 20.59
CA LEU A 115 -2.67 38.03 20.24
C LEU A 115 -2.39 37.66 18.77
N GLU A 116 -1.93 38.59 17.94
CA GLU A 116 -1.51 38.31 16.56
C GLU A 116 -0.13 37.63 16.49
N LYS A 117 0.78 37.92 17.42
CA LYS A 117 2.17 37.39 17.39
C LYS A 117 2.31 35.94 17.86
N ILE A 118 1.30 35.37 18.52
CA ILE A 118 1.34 33.98 19.00
C ILE A 118 0.78 33.01 17.95
N LYS A 119 -0.11 33.48 17.07
CA LYS A 119 -0.61 32.70 15.94
C LYS A 119 0.45 32.53 14.84
N ASP A 120 1.15 33.62 14.51
CA ASP A 120 2.21 33.61 13.49
C ASP A 120 3.47 32.81 13.85
N ARG A 121 3.72 32.52 15.14
CA ARG A 121 4.97 31.86 15.59
C ARG A 121 4.89 30.33 15.55
N ARG A 122 3.69 29.75 15.46
CA ARG A 122 3.50 28.28 15.34
C ARG A 122 3.28 27.83 13.89
N GLU A 123 2.94 28.75 12.99
CA GLU A 123 2.45 28.45 11.63
C GLU A 123 3.55 28.42 10.55
N ARG A 124 4.73 28.99 10.81
CA ARG A 124 5.87 29.00 9.89
C ARG A 124 6.79 27.81 10.18
N GLY A 125 6.34 26.60 9.87
CA GLY A 125 7.14 25.38 10.06
C GLY A 125 6.36 24.08 10.29
N SER A 126 5.03 24.08 10.21
CA SER A 126 4.29 22.81 10.18
C SER A 126 4.53 22.17 8.81
N ASN A 127 5.30 21.09 8.74
CA ASN A 127 5.41 20.23 7.55
C ASN A 127 4.09 19.46 7.28
N GLN A 128 2.97 19.96 7.80
CA GLN A 128 1.65 19.41 7.61
C GLN A 128 1.20 19.65 6.17
N VAL A 129 0.52 18.67 5.57
CA VAL A 129 -0.08 18.80 4.25
C VAL A 129 -1.20 19.84 4.28
N LYS A 130 -1.15 20.77 3.34
CA LYS A 130 -2.11 21.86 3.15
C LYS A 130 -2.68 21.91 1.74
N ASP A 131 -2.06 21.17 0.81
CA ASP A 131 -2.55 21.03 -0.55
C ASP A 131 -2.59 19.56 -0.97
N LEU A 132 -3.79 19.00 -1.00
CA LEU A 132 -4.03 17.63 -1.44
C LEU A 132 -3.83 17.46 -2.94
N GLU A 133 -3.99 18.50 -3.76
CA GLU A 133 -3.81 18.39 -5.21
C GLU A 133 -2.33 18.22 -5.59
N ALA A 134 -1.43 18.85 -4.84
CA ALA A 134 0.00 18.61 -5.00
C ALA A 134 0.37 17.15 -4.66
N VAL A 135 -0.35 16.50 -3.72
CA VAL A 135 -0.20 15.07 -3.44
C VAL A 135 -0.79 14.23 -4.58
N GLN A 136 -1.94 14.61 -5.13
CA GLN A 136 -2.53 13.96 -6.32
C GLN A 136 -1.61 14.05 -7.54
N MET A 137 -0.86 15.14 -7.71
CA MET A 137 0.16 15.24 -8.74
C MET A 137 1.23 14.14 -8.61
N LEU A 138 1.70 13.86 -7.39
CA LEU A 138 2.69 12.80 -7.17
C LEU A 138 2.07 11.44 -7.52
N GLN A 139 0.82 11.20 -7.12
CA GLN A 139 0.07 10.03 -7.55
C GLN A 139 0.00 9.90 -9.08
N ASP A 140 -0.31 10.99 -9.77
CA ASP A 140 -0.39 11.04 -11.23
C ASP A 140 0.95 10.69 -11.89
N ILE A 141 2.06 11.22 -11.38
CA ILE A 141 3.39 10.90 -11.90
C ILE A 141 3.67 9.41 -11.69
N PHE A 142 3.39 8.86 -10.51
CA PHE A 142 3.60 7.44 -10.23
C PHE A 142 2.83 6.54 -11.21
N LEU A 143 1.55 6.85 -11.46
CA LEU A 143 0.69 6.04 -12.32
C LEU A 143 1.00 6.19 -13.81
N LYS A 144 1.47 7.37 -14.25
CA LYS A 144 1.75 7.66 -15.66
C LYS A 144 3.21 7.40 -16.07
N ALA A 145 4.13 7.23 -15.12
CA ALA A 145 5.54 7.00 -15.41
C ALA A 145 5.81 5.58 -15.93
N GLU A 146 6.63 5.49 -16.98
CA GLU A 146 7.18 4.22 -17.49
C GLU A 146 8.57 3.89 -16.92
N ASP A 147 9.07 4.72 -16.00
CA ASP A 147 10.38 4.58 -15.39
C ASP A 147 10.22 4.17 -13.93
N VAL A 148 10.60 2.92 -13.65
CA VAL A 148 10.52 2.30 -12.32
C VAL A 148 11.29 3.10 -11.28
N TYR A 149 12.39 3.76 -11.67
CA TYR A 149 13.18 4.57 -10.75
C TYR A 149 12.46 5.86 -10.38
N LEU A 150 11.85 6.54 -11.35
CA LEU A 150 10.98 7.69 -11.09
C LEU A 150 9.81 7.28 -10.17
N GLN A 151 9.14 6.17 -10.45
CA GLN A 151 8.06 5.65 -9.62
C GLN A 151 8.53 5.38 -8.18
N ALA A 152 9.69 4.74 -8.01
CA ALA A 152 10.28 4.46 -6.71
C ALA A 152 10.57 5.74 -5.92
N GLU A 153 11.09 6.77 -6.59
CA GLU A 153 11.41 8.04 -5.96
C GLU A 153 10.17 8.85 -5.61
N VAL A 154 9.13 8.80 -6.44
CA VAL A 154 7.82 9.35 -6.09
C VAL A 154 7.27 8.70 -4.81
N LEU A 155 7.33 7.37 -4.68
CA LEU A 155 6.95 6.68 -3.44
C LEU A 155 7.77 7.16 -2.23
N ASP A 156 9.07 7.37 -2.39
CA ASP A 156 9.92 7.90 -1.32
C ASP A 156 9.53 9.33 -0.92
N ARG A 157 9.12 10.16 -1.87
CA ARG A 157 8.67 11.54 -1.59
C ARG A 157 7.28 11.54 -0.95
N MET A 158 6.40 10.61 -1.33
CA MET A 158 5.14 10.40 -0.63
C MET A 158 5.37 9.94 0.81
N LEU A 159 6.28 9.01 1.05
CA LEU A 159 6.65 8.59 2.41
C LEU A 159 7.28 9.74 3.21
N LYS A 160 8.10 10.59 2.58
CA LYS A 160 8.63 11.82 3.18
C LYS A 160 7.50 12.78 3.59
N ILE A 161 6.48 12.96 2.75
CA ILE A 161 5.29 13.74 3.10
C ILE A 161 4.61 13.12 4.32
N PHE A 162 4.31 11.82 4.30
CA PHE A 162 3.63 11.15 5.42
C PHE A 162 4.43 11.23 6.73
N SER A 163 5.75 11.10 6.66
CA SER A 163 6.62 11.10 7.85
C SER A 163 6.99 12.48 8.39
N SER A 164 6.75 13.52 7.60
CA SER A 164 7.08 14.89 8.01
C SER A 164 6.13 15.47 9.07
N HIS A 165 4.93 14.90 9.25
CA HIS A 165 3.99 15.27 10.31
C HIS A 165 3.03 14.11 10.61
N VAL A 166 2.72 13.88 11.89
CA VAL A 166 1.92 12.74 12.37
C VAL A 166 0.52 12.66 11.75
N ASP A 167 -0.08 13.80 11.43
CA ASP A 167 -1.42 13.86 10.82
C ASP A 167 -1.40 13.69 9.29
N ASN A 168 -0.25 13.77 8.63
CA ASN A 168 -0.20 13.81 7.17
C ASN A 168 -0.72 12.53 6.53
N TYR A 169 -0.42 11.38 7.12
CA TYR A 169 -0.97 10.12 6.63
C TYR A 169 -2.50 10.18 6.64
N LYS A 170 -3.10 10.61 7.76
CA LYS A 170 -4.56 10.73 7.93
C LYS A 170 -5.18 11.77 6.98
N ILE A 171 -4.52 12.90 6.76
CA ILE A 171 -4.99 13.93 5.82
C ILE A 171 -5.01 13.36 4.39
N CYS A 172 -3.93 12.70 3.98
CA CYS A 172 -3.81 12.13 2.63
C CYS A 172 -4.71 10.91 2.38
N GLN A 173 -5.28 10.29 3.42
CA GLN A 173 -6.23 9.18 3.26
C GLN A 173 -7.46 9.56 2.44
N GLN A 174 -7.86 10.84 2.44
CA GLN A 174 -8.99 11.32 1.64
C GLN A 174 -8.82 11.05 0.14
N LEU A 175 -7.57 11.00 -0.33
CA LEU A 175 -7.22 10.73 -1.73
C LEU A 175 -7.24 9.25 -2.10
N ARG A 176 -7.25 8.35 -1.10
CA ARG A 176 -7.18 6.89 -1.28
C ARG A 176 -6.06 6.43 -2.21
N VAL A 177 -4.91 7.12 -2.17
CA VAL A 177 -3.78 6.82 -3.06
C VAL A 177 -3.18 5.45 -2.78
N ILE A 178 -2.90 5.14 -1.50
CA ILE A 178 -2.30 3.86 -1.13
C ILE A 178 -3.26 2.68 -1.38
N PRO A 179 -4.57 2.74 -1.05
CA PRO A 179 -5.52 1.71 -1.46
C PRO A 179 -5.54 1.44 -2.97
N LEU A 180 -5.43 2.49 -3.80
CA LEU A 180 -5.35 2.36 -5.25
C LEU A 180 -4.06 1.67 -5.69
N PHE A 181 -2.92 2.06 -5.13
CA PHE A 181 -1.62 1.44 -5.45
C PHE A 181 -1.60 -0.03 -5.05
N VAL A 182 -2.18 -0.37 -3.89
CA VAL A 182 -2.33 -1.76 -3.46
C VAL A 182 -3.15 -2.55 -4.46
N LEU A 183 -4.30 -2.04 -4.91
CA LEU A 183 -5.17 -2.78 -5.82
C LEU A 183 -4.52 -3.08 -7.19
N ASN A 184 -3.56 -2.26 -7.62
CA ASN A 184 -2.83 -2.44 -8.88
C ASN A 184 -1.41 -3.01 -8.68
N MET A 185 -1.08 -3.48 -7.47
CA MET A 185 0.30 -3.86 -7.11
C MET A 185 0.86 -4.99 -7.99
N ALA A 186 0.00 -5.86 -8.54
CA ALA A 186 0.40 -6.92 -9.46
C ALA A 186 0.98 -6.42 -10.78
N GLU A 187 0.68 -5.18 -11.19
CA GLU A 187 1.23 -4.57 -12.41
C GLU A 187 2.58 -3.88 -12.16
N PHE A 188 2.99 -3.74 -10.89
CA PHE A 188 4.22 -3.07 -10.52
C PHE A 188 5.38 -4.04 -10.33
N PRO A 189 6.63 -3.67 -10.69
CA PRO A 189 7.81 -4.46 -10.37
C PRO A 189 7.99 -4.67 -8.86
N ALA A 190 8.60 -5.79 -8.47
CA ALA A 190 8.80 -6.19 -7.07
C ALA A 190 9.37 -5.06 -6.17
N LEU A 191 10.29 -4.25 -6.69
CA LEU A 191 10.85 -3.09 -5.98
C LEU A 191 9.77 -2.10 -5.50
N LEU A 192 8.77 -1.83 -6.33
CA LEU A 192 7.67 -0.92 -6.00
C LEU A 192 6.67 -1.57 -5.06
N GLN A 193 6.38 -2.86 -5.24
CA GLN A 193 5.53 -3.64 -4.34
C GLN A 193 6.08 -3.58 -2.90
N GLU A 194 7.39 -3.81 -2.74
CA GLU A 194 8.08 -3.72 -1.46
C GLU A 194 7.97 -2.32 -0.83
N LYS A 195 8.16 -1.25 -1.63
CA LYS A 195 8.02 0.13 -1.15
C LYS A 195 6.60 0.45 -0.70
N ILE A 196 5.57 -0.03 -1.41
CA ILE A 196 4.17 0.16 -1.01
C ILE A 196 3.89 -0.54 0.32
N LEU A 197 4.33 -1.79 0.49
CA LEU A 197 4.19 -2.51 1.76
C LEU A 197 4.95 -1.83 2.90
N LYS A 198 6.13 -1.24 2.64
CA LYS A 198 6.88 -0.43 3.61
C LYS A 198 6.14 0.84 4.03
N ILE A 199 5.41 1.49 3.11
CA ILE A 199 4.54 2.63 3.46
C ILE A 199 3.42 2.18 4.41
N LEU A 200 2.81 1.01 4.17
CA LEU A 200 1.79 0.45 5.07
C LEU A 200 2.39 0.08 6.43
N GLU A 201 3.57 -0.52 6.45
CA GLU A 201 4.29 -0.82 7.69
C GLU A 201 4.56 0.45 8.50
N TYR A 202 5.01 1.53 7.84
CA TYR A 202 5.20 2.83 8.49
C TYR A 202 3.90 3.37 9.10
N ALA A 203 2.79 3.30 8.36
CA ALA A 203 1.48 3.77 8.83
C ALA A 203 1.03 3.04 10.11
N VAL A 204 1.22 1.73 10.14
CA VAL A 204 0.86 0.90 11.30
C VAL A 204 1.82 1.15 12.47
N THR A 205 3.13 1.06 12.24
CA THR A 205 4.11 0.96 13.33
C THR A 205 4.55 2.31 13.89
N VAL A 206 4.61 3.35 13.07
CA VAL A 206 5.10 4.68 13.47
C VAL A 206 3.96 5.65 13.66
N VAL A 207 2.98 5.67 12.74
CA VAL A 207 1.85 6.61 12.83
C VAL A 207 0.76 6.10 13.79
N ASN A 208 0.75 4.81 14.12
CA ASN A 208 -0.34 4.16 14.87
C ASN A 208 -1.71 4.40 14.21
N TYR A 209 -1.74 4.36 12.87
CA TYR A 209 -2.96 4.42 12.09
C TYR A 209 -3.38 3.01 11.67
N VAL A 210 -4.68 2.72 11.67
CA VAL A 210 -5.22 1.44 11.19
C VAL A 210 -5.67 1.61 9.73
N PRO A 211 -4.91 1.09 8.75
CA PRO A 211 -5.20 1.30 7.33
C PRO A 211 -6.23 0.30 6.80
N GLU A 212 -7.46 0.34 7.33
CA GLU A 212 -8.52 -0.65 7.01
C GLU A 212 -8.79 -0.78 5.50
N GLN A 213 -8.76 0.34 4.78
CA GLN A 213 -9.02 0.35 3.33
C GLN A 213 -7.90 -0.35 2.56
N GLU A 214 -6.65 -0.17 2.96
CA GLU A 214 -5.50 -0.82 2.35
C GLU A 214 -5.44 -2.31 2.70
N LEU A 215 -5.78 -2.69 3.93
CA LEU A 215 -5.89 -4.09 4.33
C LEU A 215 -7.00 -4.79 3.55
N LEU A 216 -8.14 -4.11 3.32
CA LEU A 216 -9.19 -4.60 2.45
C LEU A 216 -8.69 -4.75 1.00
N SER A 217 -8.00 -3.73 0.44
CA SER A 217 -7.42 -3.83 -0.91
C SER A 217 -6.44 -4.99 -1.05
N LEU A 218 -5.63 -5.29 -0.03
CA LEU A 218 -4.74 -6.46 -0.01
C LEU A 218 -5.54 -7.78 -0.04
N CYS A 219 -6.65 -7.87 0.70
CA CYS A 219 -7.54 -9.03 0.63
C CYS A 219 -8.16 -9.19 -0.77
N CYS A 220 -8.64 -8.10 -1.37
CA CYS A 220 -9.15 -8.12 -2.73
C CYS A 220 -8.08 -8.54 -3.75
N LEU A 221 -6.84 -8.07 -3.58
CA LEU A 221 -5.72 -8.44 -4.45
C LEU A 221 -5.38 -9.93 -4.34
N LEU A 222 -5.41 -10.53 -3.15
CA LEU A 222 -5.16 -11.98 -2.98
C LEU A 222 -6.18 -12.86 -3.75
N GLN A 223 -7.37 -12.36 -4.04
CA GLN A 223 -8.40 -13.04 -4.83
C GLN A 223 -8.16 -12.95 -6.34
N GLN A 224 -7.21 -12.13 -6.78
CA GLN A 224 -6.88 -11.93 -8.20
C GLN A 224 -5.76 -12.88 -8.67
N PRO A 225 -5.60 -13.08 -9.99
CA PRO A 225 -4.51 -13.87 -10.55
C PRO A 225 -3.18 -13.11 -10.48
N ILE A 226 -2.53 -13.15 -9.31
CA ILE A 226 -1.24 -12.50 -9.05
C ILE A 226 -0.13 -13.54 -8.83
N GLU A 227 1.12 -13.12 -8.99
CA GLU A 227 2.31 -13.96 -8.81
C GLU A 227 2.44 -14.51 -7.39
N THR A 228 2.97 -15.73 -7.28
CA THR A 228 3.24 -16.43 -6.01
C THR A 228 4.08 -15.59 -5.04
N GLU A 229 5.12 -14.91 -5.52
CA GLU A 229 6.00 -14.08 -4.69
C GLU A 229 5.25 -12.91 -4.04
N LEU A 230 4.32 -12.28 -4.79
CA LEU A 230 3.48 -11.21 -4.29
C LEU A 230 2.48 -11.74 -3.25
N LYS A 231 1.84 -12.89 -3.49
CA LYS A 231 0.97 -13.54 -2.48
C LYS A 231 1.72 -13.81 -1.18
N HIS A 232 2.91 -14.38 -1.28
CA HIS A 232 3.76 -14.66 -0.13
C HIS A 232 4.08 -13.37 0.63
N SER A 233 4.43 -12.29 -0.08
CA SER A 233 4.74 -10.99 0.52
C SER A 233 3.54 -10.39 1.25
N ILE A 234 2.33 -10.46 0.68
CA ILE A 234 1.09 -9.98 1.30
C ILE A 234 0.75 -10.80 2.56
N LEU A 235 0.80 -12.13 2.47
CA LEU A 235 0.53 -13.01 3.62
C LEU A 235 1.56 -12.80 4.74
N SER A 236 2.84 -12.65 4.39
CA SER A 236 3.91 -12.33 5.33
C SER A 236 3.66 -10.99 6.03
N PHE A 237 3.20 -9.98 5.28
CA PHE A 237 2.81 -8.70 5.85
C PHE A 237 1.66 -8.85 6.86
N PHE A 238 0.60 -9.62 6.55
CA PHE A 238 -0.47 -9.88 7.51
C PHE A 238 0.00 -10.61 8.76
N VAL A 239 0.85 -11.64 8.64
CA VAL A 239 1.47 -12.33 9.78
C VAL A 239 2.24 -11.35 10.67
N LYS A 240 2.99 -10.43 10.05
CA LYS A 240 3.72 -9.38 10.76
C LYS A 240 2.78 -8.45 11.52
N LEU A 241 1.68 -8.00 10.92
CA LEU A 241 0.67 -7.17 11.59
C LEU A 241 0.01 -7.89 12.77
N LEU A 242 -0.39 -9.14 12.59
CA LEU A 242 -1.00 -9.99 13.63
C LEU A 242 -0.06 -10.25 14.82
N SER A 243 1.26 -10.23 14.55
CA SER A 243 2.31 -10.36 15.57
C SER A 243 2.65 -9.04 16.25
N PHE A 244 2.40 -7.91 15.58
CA PHE A 244 2.69 -6.58 16.09
C PHE A 244 1.68 -6.13 17.16
N ASP A 245 0.37 -6.24 16.88
CA ASP A 245 -0.68 -5.83 17.81
C ASP A 245 -1.93 -6.72 17.68
N GLN A 246 -2.52 -7.10 18.82
CA GLN A 246 -3.71 -7.93 18.89
C GLN A 246 -4.94 -7.28 18.25
N GLN A 247 -5.01 -5.94 18.17
CA GLN A 247 -6.11 -5.24 17.52
C GLN A 247 -6.29 -5.68 16.06
N TYR A 248 -5.20 -6.04 15.37
CA TYR A 248 -5.24 -6.47 13.97
C TYR A 248 -5.97 -7.80 13.78
N LYS A 249 -6.16 -8.61 14.83
CA LYS A 249 -6.98 -9.83 14.73
C LYS A 249 -8.45 -9.51 14.48
N ASN A 250 -8.96 -8.45 15.10
CA ASN A 250 -10.31 -7.98 14.87
C ASN A 250 -10.41 -7.25 13.54
N VAL A 251 -9.48 -6.33 13.26
CA VAL A 251 -9.45 -5.58 11.99
C VAL A 251 -9.37 -6.52 10.79
N LEU A 252 -8.46 -7.51 10.80
CA LEU A 252 -8.31 -8.44 9.69
C LEU A 252 -9.49 -9.42 9.55
N ARG A 253 -10.18 -9.76 10.65
CA ARG A 253 -11.47 -10.46 10.57
C ARG A 253 -12.54 -9.56 9.92
N GLU A 254 -12.63 -8.29 10.31
CA GLU A 254 -13.65 -7.36 9.81
C GLU A 254 -13.50 -7.01 8.33
N VAL A 255 -12.26 -6.93 7.83
CA VAL A 255 -11.99 -6.77 6.38
C VAL A 255 -12.14 -8.08 5.59
N GLY A 256 -12.39 -9.21 6.25
CA GLY A 256 -12.75 -10.48 5.61
C GLY A 256 -11.59 -11.44 5.32
N LEU A 257 -10.42 -11.28 5.96
CA LEU A 257 -9.27 -12.16 5.70
C LEU A 257 -9.54 -13.60 6.14
N LEU A 258 -10.25 -13.80 7.25
CA LEU A 258 -10.55 -15.14 7.76
C LEU A 258 -11.46 -15.91 6.78
N GLU A 259 -12.50 -15.26 6.28
CA GLU A 259 -13.44 -15.78 5.29
C GLU A 259 -12.70 -16.11 3.99
N LEU A 260 -11.82 -15.21 3.53
CA LEU A 260 -11.00 -15.41 2.34
C LEU A 260 -10.14 -16.68 2.46
N LEU A 261 -9.44 -16.86 3.58
CA LEU A 261 -8.59 -18.05 3.80
C LEU A 261 -9.43 -19.34 3.88
N LEU A 262 -10.59 -19.29 4.55
CA LEU A 262 -11.49 -20.42 4.64
C LEU A 262 -12.09 -20.81 3.28
N ASP A 263 -12.46 -19.82 2.46
CA ASP A 263 -13.00 -20.07 1.13
C ASP A 263 -11.94 -20.64 0.18
N ASP A 264 -10.67 -20.22 0.31
CA ASP A 264 -9.56 -20.83 -0.43
C ASP A 264 -9.38 -22.32 -0.05
N ILE A 265 -9.43 -22.64 1.25
CA ILE A 265 -9.39 -24.03 1.76
C ILE A 265 -10.57 -24.84 1.22
N LYS A 266 -11.82 -24.34 1.31
CA LYS A 266 -13.02 -25.03 0.81
C LYS A 266 -12.90 -25.40 -0.65
N GLN A 267 -12.34 -24.49 -1.42
CA GLN A 267 -12.20 -24.67 -2.85
C GLN A 267 -11.13 -25.70 -3.21
N HIS A 268 -10.15 -25.96 -2.33
CA HIS A 268 -8.99 -26.82 -2.55
C HIS A 268 -9.34 -28.16 -3.22
N LYS A 269 -8.48 -28.62 -4.15
CA LYS A 269 -8.69 -29.83 -4.98
C LYS A 269 -9.03 -31.09 -4.17
N TYR A 270 -8.45 -31.25 -2.98
CA TYR A 270 -8.74 -32.38 -2.07
C TYR A 270 -10.20 -32.43 -1.60
N LEU A 271 -10.87 -31.29 -1.46
CA LEU A 271 -12.26 -31.23 -1.01
C LEU A 271 -13.24 -31.26 -2.19
N CYS A 272 -12.87 -30.62 -3.30
CA CYS A 272 -13.71 -30.51 -4.50
C CYS A 272 -13.83 -31.83 -5.31
N GLY A 273 -13.13 -32.89 -4.89
CA GLY A 273 -13.13 -34.22 -5.54
C GLY A 273 -14.21 -35.19 -5.08
N VAL A 274 -15.12 -34.80 -4.16
CA VAL A 274 -16.10 -35.72 -3.55
C VAL A 274 -17.56 -35.46 -3.95
N GLU A 275 -17.89 -34.31 -4.56
CA GLU A 275 -19.30 -33.90 -4.78
C GLU A 275 -19.66 -33.52 -6.23
N HIS A 276 -19.28 -34.36 -7.20
CA HIS A 276 -19.88 -34.27 -8.54
C HIS A 276 -20.43 -35.61 -9.02
N GLN A 277 -21.40 -36.14 -8.27
CA GLN A 277 -22.65 -36.65 -8.86
C GLN A 277 -23.80 -36.25 -7.94
N ASN A 278 -24.72 -35.44 -8.45
CA ASN A 278 -25.98 -35.01 -7.82
C ASN A 278 -25.88 -33.93 -6.73
N ALA A 279 -25.65 -32.68 -7.14
CA ALA A 279 -26.53 -31.58 -6.73
C ALA A 279 -26.27 -30.37 -7.63
N ASN A 280 -27.31 -29.93 -8.34
CA ASN A 280 -27.41 -28.56 -8.81
C ASN A 280 -27.43 -27.64 -7.58
N PHE A 281 -26.27 -27.29 -7.04
CA PHE A 281 -26.15 -26.15 -6.14
C PHE A 281 -26.14 -24.90 -7.00
N SER A 282 -27.30 -24.29 -7.08
CA SER A 282 -27.47 -22.89 -7.46
C SER A 282 -26.39 -22.05 -6.78
N VAL A 283 -25.55 -21.44 -7.60
CA VAL A 283 -24.64 -20.37 -7.23
C VAL A 283 -25.51 -19.19 -6.79
N GLU A 284 -26.00 -19.25 -5.56
CA GLU A 284 -26.54 -18.08 -4.87
C GLU A 284 -25.34 -17.26 -4.41
N GLN A 285 -24.91 -16.38 -5.32
CA GLN A 285 -24.36 -15.06 -5.03
C GLN A 285 -23.56 -14.99 -3.70
N SER A 286 -22.33 -15.50 -3.71
CA SER A 286 -21.28 -14.90 -2.88
C SER A 286 -21.12 -13.48 -3.40
N VAL A 287 -21.83 -12.53 -2.80
CA VAL A 287 -21.76 -11.11 -3.13
C VAL A 287 -20.27 -10.75 -3.10
N PRO A 288 -19.61 -10.46 -4.23
CA PRO A 288 -18.23 -10.00 -4.20
C PRO A 288 -18.23 -8.75 -3.34
N PHE A 289 -17.31 -8.67 -2.38
CA PHE A 289 -17.16 -7.63 -1.37
C PHE A 289 -17.48 -6.23 -1.94
N SER A 290 -18.76 -5.87 -1.94
CA SER A 290 -19.30 -4.62 -2.50
C SER A 290 -19.81 -3.80 -1.33
N ARG A 291 -19.00 -3.67 -0.28
CA ARG A 291 -19.07 -2.46 0.55
C ARG A 291 -18.42 -1.38 -0.29
N SER A 292 -19.27 -0.71 -1.07
CA SER A 292 -18.90 0.33 -2.01
C SER A 292 -17.83 1.25 -1.40
N LEU A 293 -16.65 1.24 -2.01
CA LEU A 293 -15.85 2.45 -2.10
C LEU A 293 -16.76 3.47 -2.81
N THR A 294 -17.58 4.23 -2.07
CA THR A 294 -18.27 5.39 -2.64
C THR A 294 -17.19 6.41 -2.95
N ILE A 295 -16.59 6.28 -4.12
CA ILE A 295 -15.96 7.37 -4.85
C ILE A 295 -17.10 8.36 -5.06
N ARG A 296 -17.09 9.47 -4.30
CA ARG A 296 -18.01 10.58 -4.55
C ARG A 296 -17.68 11.08 -5.96
N LYS A 297 -18.52 10.69 -6.92
CA LYS A 297 -18.61 11.32 -8.23
C LYS A 297 -19.24 12.69 -8.01
N ASP A 298 -18.42 13.72 -8.10
CA ASP A 298 -18.80 15.05 -8.55
C ASP A 298 -17.48 15.77 -8.87
N ASP A 299 -16.91 15.48 -10.05
CA ASP A 299 -16.67 16.48 -11.09
C ASP A 299 -16.09 15.79 -12.35
N SER A 300 -16.31 16.38 -13.51
CA SER A 300 -16.07 15.79 -14.84
C SER A 300 -14.59 15.55 -15.18
N ASP A 301 -14.35 14.51 -15.98
CA ASP A 301 -13.14 14.24 -16.76
C ASP A 301 -11.86 13.83 -16.02
N ALA A 302 -11.83 12.58 -15.54
CA ALA A 302 -10.59 11.82 -15.44
C ALA A 302 -10.85 10.35 -15.75
N ILE A 303 -10.19 9.86 -16.79
CA ILE A 303 -10.16 8.46 -17.22
C ILE A 303 -9.47 7.63 -16.13
N LEU A 304 -10.24 7.16 -15.15
CA LEU A 304 -9.81 6.12 -14.24
C LEU A 304 -10.23 4.79 -14.85
N SER A 305 -9.27 4.16 -15.52
CA SER A 305 -9.35 2.79 -15.96
C SER A 305 -9.70 1.92 -14.76
N SER A 306 -10.99 1.57 -14.63
CA SER A 306 -11.42 0.42 -13.85
C SER A 306 -10.53 -0.76 -14.22
N PRO A 307 -10.06 -1.58 -13.27
CA PRO A 307 -9.49 -2.86 -13.64
C PRO A 307 -10.54 -3.57 -14.47
N ARG A 308 -10.17 -4.02 -15.67
CA ARG A 308 -11.04 -4.85 -16.49
C ARG A 308 -11.23 -6.14 -15.71
N ILE A 309 -12.39 -6.29 -15.07
CA ILE A 309 -12.86 -7.58 -14.56
C ILE A 309 -13.15 -8.43 -15.79
N GLY A 310 -12.09 -9.00 -16.34
CA GLY A 310 -12.13 -9.82 -17.55
C GLY A 310 -12.60 -11.23 -17.21
N GLY A 311 -13.92 -11.43 -17.14
CA GLY A 311 -14.57 -12.75 -17.21
C GLY A 311 -14.15 -13.80 -16.18
N PRO A 312 -14.80 -14.98 -16.15
CA PRO A 312 -14.39 -16.08 -15.30
C PRO A 312 -13.17 -16.76 -15.93
N ALA A 313 -11.99 -16.16 -15.76
CA ALA A 313 -10.74 -16.84 -16.03
C ALA A 313 -10.58 -17.96 -14.99
N SER A 314 -10.91 -19.19 -15.41
CA SER A 314 -10.72 -20.44 -14.68
C SER A 314 -9.21 -20.78 -14.53
N GLY A 315 -8.45 -19.88 -13.90
CA GLY A 315 -7.09 -20.10 -13.41
C GLY A 315 -7.11 -19.87 -11.90
N LYS A 316 -7.54 -20.87 -11.13
CA LYS A 316 -7.72 -20.79 -9.69
C LYS A 316 -6.34 -20.82 -9.01
N PHE A 317 -5.79 -19.66 -8.66
CA PHE A 317 -4.56 -19.59 -7.89
C PHE A 317 -4.90 -19.50 -6.40
N ARG A 318 -4.52 -20.53 -5.64
CA ARG A 318 -4.93 -20.73 -4.26
C ARG A 318 -3.75 -20.68 -3.32
N VAL A 319 -3.84 -19.88 -2.26
CA VAL A 319 -2.73 -19.68 -1.31
C VAL A 319 -2.40 -20.95 -0.51
N PHE A 320 -3.35 -21.88 -0.45
CA PHE A 320 -3.13 -23.21 0.13
C PHE A 320 -2.76 -24.29 -0.90
N GLU A 321 -2.59 -24.00 -2.20
CA GLU A 321 -2.15 -25.01 -3.18
C GLU A 321 -0.70 -24.84 -3.64
N ASP A 322 -0.18 -23.61 -3.55
CA ASP A 322 1.11 -23.25 -4.08
C ASP A 322 2.23 -23.43 -3.03
N GLU A 323 3.28 -24.17 -3.38
CA GLU A 323 4.38 -24.53 -2.46
C GLU A 323 5.07 -23.29 -1.86
N GLY A 324 5.14 -22.21 -2.64
CA GLY A 324 5.70 -20.92 -2.19
C GLY A 324 4.84 -20.19 -1.15
N THR A 325 3.57 -20.56 -0.97
CA THR A 325 2.61 -19.83 -0.10
C THR A 325 1.97 -20.66 1.01
N ILE A 326 1.92 -21.99 0.88
CA ILE A 326 1.26 -22.90 1.85
C ILE A 326 1.67 -22.61 3.30
N THR A 327 2.98 -22.55 3.57
CA THR A 327 3.49 -22.37 4.94
C THR A 327 3.03 -21.05 5.53
N VAL A 328 3.18 -19.94 4.80
CA VAL A 328 2.80 -18.61 5.28
C VAL A 328 1.27 -18.44 5.36
N ALA A 329 0.51 -19.12 4.50
CA ALA A 329 -0.95 -19.13 4.57
C ALA A 329 -1.44 -19.79 5.88
N TRP A 330 -0.86 -20.93 6.27
CA TRP A 330 -1.14 -21.54 7.57
C TRP A 330 -0.68 -20.68 8.74
N ASP A 331 0.51 -20.08 8.65
CA ASP A 331 0.99 -19.15 9.70
C ASP A 331 0.05 -17.97 9.87
N CYS A 332 -0.50 -17.44 8.77
CA CYS A 332 -1.49 -16.36 8.78
C CYS A 332 -2.80 -16.79 9.45
N LEU A 333 -3.34 -17.95 9.07
CA LEU A 333 -4.56 -18.49 9.68
C LEU A 333 -4.37 -18.77 11.18
N ILE A 334 -3.24 -19.38 11.57
CA ILE A 334 -2.92 -19.63 12.98
C ILE A 334 -2.78 -18.31 13.73
N ALA A 335 -2.08 -17.33 13.18
CA ALA A 335 -1.89 -16.01 13.80
C ALA A 335 -3.22 -15.29 14.01
N LEU A 336 -4.18 -15.42 13.08
CA LEU A 336 -5.54 -14.89 13.23
C LEU A 336 -6.29 -15.53 14.41
N LEU A 337 -6.22 -16.86 14.57
CA LEU A 337 -7.03 -17.58 15.56
C LEU A 337 -6.41 -17.58 16.96
N LYS A 338 -5.09 -17.64 17.06
CA LYS A 338 -4.37 -17.77 18.33
C LYS A 338 -4.80 -16.67 19.30
N LYS A 339 -5.14 -16.99 20.54
CA LYS A 339 -5.56 -16.06 21.61
C LYS A 339 -6.67 -15.07 21.18
N SER A 340 -7.59 -15.50 20.30
CA SER A 340 -8.70 -14.66 19.83
C SER A 340 -10.00 -15.47 19.84
N GLU A 341 -10.73 -15.43 20.95
CA GLU A 341 -11.99 -16.17 21.12
C GLU A 341 -13.02 -15.83 20.03
N ALA A 342 -13.12 -14.55 19.65
CA ALA A 342 -14.01 -14.11 18.59
C ALA A 342 -13.66 -14.76 17.24
N ASN A 343 -12.38 -14.77 16.85
CA ASN A 343 -11.95 -15.40 15.59
C ASN A 343 -12.12 -16.93 15.64
N GLN A 344 -11.81 -17.56 16.77
CA GLN A 344 -12.01 -19.00 16.96
C GLN A 344 -13.49 -19.38 16.88
N SER A 345 -14.38 -18.57 17.47
CA SER A 345 -15.82 -18.75 17.37
C SER A 345 -16.28 -18.66 15.90
N THR A 346 -15.90 -17.61 15.17
CA THR A 346 -16.22 -17.45 13.75
C THR A 346 -15.69 -18.62 12.90
N PHE A 347 -14.46 -19.08 13.18
CA PHE A 347 -13.87 -20.25 12.52
C PHE A 347 -14.67 -21.53 12.77
N ARG A 348 -15.06 -21.80 14.02
CA ARG A 348 -15.88 -22.98 14.38
C ARG A 348 -17.28 -22.90 13.76
N MET A 349 -17.93 -21.74 13.80
CA MET A 349 -19.24 -21.50 13.16
C MET A 349 -19.22 -21.74 11.64
N SER A 350 -18.07 -21.47 11.01
CA SER A 350 -17.86 -21.70 9.57
C SER A 350 -17.48 -23.14 9.23
N SER A 351 -17.65 -24.09 10.17
CA SER A 351 -17.21 -25.49 10.04
C SER A 351 -15.70 -25.64 9.77
N GLY A 352 -14.88 -24.69 10.24
CA GLY A 352 -13.45 -24.62 9.96
C GLY A 352 -12.68 -25.88 10.34
N VAL A 353 -13.02 -26.51 11.47
CA VAL A 353 -12.38 -27.77 11.90
C VAL A 353 -12.65 -28.89 10.89
N THR A 354 -13.91 -29.06 10.46
CA THR A 354 -14.27 -30.07 9.45
C THR A 354 -13.56 -29.83 8.11
N LEU A 355 -13.37 -28.56 7.73
CA LEU A 355 -12.69 -28.19 6.49
C LEU A 355 -11.21 -28.55 6.48
N ILE A 356 -10.50 -28.41 7.61
CA ILE A 356 -9.05 -28.66 7.66
C ILE A 356 -8.70 -30.14 7.90
N LEU A 357 -9.59 -30.96 8.44
CA LEU A 357 -9.29 -32.36 8.78
C LEU A 357 -8.79 -33.22 7.60
N PRO A 358 -9.37 -33.14 6.38
CA PRO A 358 -8.90 -33.94 5.24
C PRO A 358 -7.43 -33.67 4.87
N PHE A 359 -6.93 -32.47 5.17
CA PHE A 359 -5.55 -32.07 4.89
C PHE A 359 -4.51 -32.76 5.80
N LEU A 360 -4.93 -33.45 6.87
CA LEU A 360 -4.03 -34.30 7.68
C LEU A 360 -3.40 -35.44 6.85
N THR A 361 -4.06 -35.85 5.76
CA THR A 361 -3.53 -36.89 4.86
C THR A 361 -2.45 -36.36 3.93
N SER A 362 -2.39 -35.04 3.67
CA SER A 362 -1.44 -34.41 2.76
C SER A 362 -0.10 -34.12 3.45
N ASP A 363 1.02 -34.60 2.88
CA ASP A 363 2.35 -34.40 3.46
C ASP A 363 2.76 -32.92 3.58
N THR A 364 2.36 -32.09 2.61
CA THR A 364 2.70 -30.66 2.57
C THR A 364 1.88 -29.85 3.56
N GLN A 365 0.62 -30.22 3.79
CA GLN A 365 -0.35 -29.44 4.56
C GLN A 365 -0.43 -29.88 6.02
N ARG A 366 -0.13 -31.15 6.31
CA ARG A 366 -0.31 -31.79 7.62
C ARG A 366 0.31 -31.00 8.76
N SER A 367 1.52 -30.47 8.58
CA SER A 367 2.20 -29.68 9.62
C SER A 367 1.41 -28.45 10.03
N GLY A 368 0.88 -27.71 9.05
CA GLY A 368 0.04 -26.52 9.29
C GLY A 368 -1.25 -26.87 10.03
N VAL A 369 -1.93 -27.92 9.59
CA VAL A 369 -3.19 -28.40 10.22
C VAL A 369 -2.96 -28.83 11.66
N LEU A 370 -1.91 -29.61 11.94
CA LEU A 370 -1.60 -30.07 13.29
C LEU A 370 -1.27 -28.90 14.23
N ARG A 371 -0.53 -27.90 13.75
CA ARG A 371 -0.24 -26.68 14.50
C ARG A 371 -1.51 -25.88 14.81
N LEU A 372 -2.43 -25.78 13.84
CA LEU A 372 -3.71 -25.10 14.01
C LEU A 372 -4.60 -25.83 15.02
N LEU A 373 -4.74 -27.16 14.91
CA LEU A 373 -5.50 -27.97 15.86
C LEU A 373 -4.92 -27.87 17.27
N SER A 374 -3.60 -27.98 17.41
CA SER A 374 -2.92 -27.81 18.70
C SER A 374 -3.21 -26.43 19.32
N CYS A 375 -3.17 -25.37 18.51
CA CYS A 375 -3.53 -24.02 18.94
C CYS A 375 -4.96 -23.94 19.47
N LEU A 376 -5.92 -24.49 18.73
CA LEU A 376 -7.34 -24.46 19.10
C LEU A 376 -7.65 -25.30 20.34
N ILE A 377 -7.01 -26.46 20.49
CA ILE A 377 -7.21 -27.38 21.62
C ILE A 377 -6.61 -26.81 22.90
N MET A 378 -5.39 -26.24 22.83
CA MET A 378 -4.71 -25.69 24.02
C MET A 378 -5.40 -24.44 24.57
N GLU A 379 -6.10 -23.70 23.72
CA GLU A 379 -6.79 -22.45 24.08
C GLU A 379 -8.29 -22.65 24.29
N ASP A 380 -8.77 -23.91 24.26
CA ASP A 380 -10.18 -24.21 24.51
C ASP A 380 -10.50 -24.06 26.00
N VAL A 381 -11.13 -22.93 26.35
CA VAL A 381 -11.47 -22.57 27.74
C VAL A 381 -12.59 -23.47 28.31
N GLN A 382 -13.27 -24.27 27.47
CA GLN A 382 -14.37 -25.16 27.88
C GLN A 382 -13.95 -26.60 28.19
N GLN A 383 -12.65 -26.88 28.36
CA GLN A 383 -12.16 -28.22 28.75
C GLN A 383 -12.47 -28.60 30.19
#